data_AF-A0ABD2QAE9-F1
#
_entry.id   AF-A0ABD2QAE9-F1
#
_cell.length_a   1.000
_cell.length_b   1.000
_cell.length_c   1.000
_cell.angle_alpha   90.00
_cell.angle_beta   90.00
_cell.angle_gamma   90.00
#
_symmetry.space_group_name_H-M   'P 1'
#
loop_
_entity.id
_entity.type
_entity.pdbx_description
1 polymer ?
#
loop_
_entity_poly.entity_id
_entity_poly.type
_entity_poly.pdbx_seq_one_letter_code
_entity_poly.pdbx_strand_id
1 'polypeptide(L)'
;MTELSREMKSLGQCVEFDQQKGNSFMDRLRNLTEQEERLLGEKRERSTKLTQFKAQLAILARDMKQKYSTAETEFHEMTCQFQVSSMASVDLDRYYQALDKAITSYHVRKIKEINEILRELWRVTYRGDDIDYVELVTEEEASGQGLSKTRRSYNYRVVMVKQSLRLGYVTRLDMRNRCSAGQKVLASLLIRLALSEVFCINCGVMALDEPTTNLDRENIESLAFALVQ
;
A
#
# COMPACT_ATOMS: atom_id res chain seq x y z
N MET A 1 3.85 -17.03 126.63
CA MET A 1 3.92 -18.04 125.53
C MET A 1 2.93 -17.77 124.38
N THR A 2 1.87 -16.98 124.56
CA THR A 2 0.79 -16.79 123.57
C THR A 2 0.97 -15.59 122.63
N GLU A 3 1.69 -14.53 123.02
CA GLU A 3 1.92 -13.34 122.16
C GLU A 3 3.06 -13.53 121.15
N LEU A 4 4.20 -14.07 121.58
CA LEU A 4 5.33 -14.42 120.71
C LEU A 4 4.96 -15.37 119.57
N SER A 5 4.04 -16.31 119.82
CA SER A 5 3.56 -17.25 118.79
C SER A 5 2.66 -16.56 117.75
N ARG A 6 1.94 -15.49 118.12
CA ARG A 6 1.14 -14.67 117.20
C ARG A 6 2.02 -13.79 116.33
N GLU A 7 3.04 -13.14 116.91
CA GLU A 7 3.96 -12.29 116.16
C GLU A 7 4.79 -13.10 115.16
N MET A 8 5.32 -14.27 115.55
CA MET A 8 6.04 -15.16 114.63
C MET A 8 5.17 -15.69 113.49
N LYS A 9 3.87 -15.93 113.72
CA LYS A 9 2.91 -16.27 112.66
C LYS A 9 2.66 -15.11 111.70
N SER A 10 2.55 -13.88 112.21
CA SER A 10 2.35 -12.69 111.38
C SER A 10 3.60 -12.35 110.57
N LEU A 11 4.79 -12.53 111.14
CA LEU A 11 6.08 -12.38 110.47
C LEU A 11 6.27 -13.45 109.40
N GLY A 12 5.92 -14.71 109.68
CA GLY A 12 5.93 -15.79 108.69
C GLY A 12 4.98 -15.51 107.52
N GLN A 13 3.77 -15.02 107.79
CA GLN A 13 2.82 -14.62 106.74
C GLN A 13 3.30 -13.40 105.93
N CYS A 14 3.98 -12.43 106.56
CA CYS A 14 4.58 -11.30 105.83
C CYS A 14 5.74 -11.75 104.95
N VAL A 15 6.61 -12.64 105.43
CA VAL A 15 7.74 -13.19 104.67
C VAL A 15 7.26 -14.05 103.49
N GLU A 16 6.22 -14.87 103.68
CA GLU A 16 5.61 -15.64 102.59
C GLU A 16 4.92 -14.74 101.55
N PHE A 17 4.28 -13.65 101.99
CA PHE A 17 3.63 -12.69 101.10
C PHE A 17 4.65 -11.87 100.29
N ASP A 18 5.78 -11.49 100.91
CA ASP A 18 6.89 -10.81 100.24
C ASP A 18 7.66 -11.77 99.31
N GLN A 19 7.80 -13.05 99.65
CA GLN A 19 8.35 -14.08 98.74
C GLN A 19 7.41 -14.38 97.57
N GLN A 20 6.10 -14.44 97.76
CA GLN A 20 5.13 -14.58 96.67
C GLN A 20 5.12 -13.36 95.74
N LYS A 21 5.20 -12.14 96.29
CA LYS A 21 5.37 -10.92 95.49
C LYS A 21 6.70 -10.91 94.75
N GLY A 22 7.79 -11.36 95.38
CA GLY A 22 9.10 -11.52 94.76
C GLY A 22 9.09 -12.51 93.60
N ASN A 23 8.49 -13.68 93.79
CA ASN A 23 8.34 -14.68 92.72
C ASN A 23 7.42 -14.20 91.60
N SER A 24 6.29 -13.55 91.92
CA SER A 24 5.40 -12.93 90.94
C SER A 24 6.08 -11.83 90.12
N PHE A 25 6.94 -11.04 90.78
CA PHE A 25 7.74 -10.01 90.13
C PHE A 25 8.82 -10.62 89.24
N MET A 26 9.51 -11.68 89.69
CA MET A 26 10.50 -12.42 88.90
C MET A 26 9.89 -13.12 87.68
N ASP A 27 8.69 -13.71 87.81
CA ASP A 27 7.96 -14.31 86.70
C ASP A 27 7.50 -13.24 85.69
N ARG A 28 7.09 -12.06 86.15
CA ARG A 28 6.81 -10.92 85.27
C ARG A 28 8.06 -10.41 84.57
N LEU A 29 9.17 -10.30 85.29
CA LEU A 29 10.45 -9.88 84.73
C LEU A 29 10.88 -10.86 83.64
N ARG A 30 10.84 -12.17 83.91
CA ARG A 30 11.14 -13.22 82.94
C ARG A 30 10.23 -13.18 81.72
N ASN A 31 8.92 -13.05 81.90
CA ASN A 31 7.97 -12.91 80.78
C ASN A 31 8.23 -11.65 79.95
N LEU A 32 8.61 -10.53 80.59
CA LEU A 32 8.97 -9.29 79.90
C LEU A 32 10.28 -9.46 79.12
N THR A 33 11.28 -10.12 79.69
CA THR A 33 12.55 -10.42 78.98
C THR A 33 12.33 -11.35 77.80
N GLU A 34 11.51 -12.39 77.95
CA GLU A 34 11.15 -13.31 76.86
C GLU A 34 10.34 -12.58 75.75
N GLN A 35 9.44 -11.66 76.12
CA GLN A 35 8.75 -10.80 75.15
C GLN A 35 9.70 -9.83 74.45
N GLU A 36 10.67 -9.24 75.16
CA GLU A 36 11.68 -8.36 74.61
C GLU A 36 12.56 -9.11 73.59
N GLU A 37 13.04 -10.30 73.93
CA GLU A 37 13.80 -11.16 73.03
C GLU A 37 12.99 -11.56 71.79
N ARG A 38 11.71 -11.89 71.96
CA ARG A 38 10.81 -12.21 70.83
C ARG A 38 10.62 -11.02 69.90
N LEU A 39 10.33 -9.84 70.45
CA LEU A 39 10.16 -8.61 69.68
C LEU A 39 11.46 -8.18 68.98
N LEU A 40 12.62 -8.39 69.61
CA LEU A 40 13.93 -8.19 68.99
C LEU A 40 14.18 -9.17 67.84
N GLY A 41 13.78 -10.43 67.99
CA GLY A 41 13.81 -11.44 66.93
C GLY A 41 12.96 -11.06 65.73
N GLU A 42 11.69 -10.69 65.95
CA GLU A 42 10.79 -10.21 64.90
C GLU A 42 11.32 -8.93 64.22
N LYS A 43 11.89 -7.99 64.98
CA LYS A 43 12.50 -6.77 64.45
C LYS A 43 13.69 -7.11 63.54
N ARG A 44 14.55 -8.05 63.94
CA ARG A 44 15.67 -8.53 63.12
C ARG A 44 15.17 -9.22 61.85
N GLU A 45 14.18 -10.10 61.95
CA GLU A 45 13.62 -10.80 60.79
C GLU A 45 12.97 -9.83 59.79
N ARG A 46 12.15 -8.90 60.26
CA ARG A 46 11.56 -7.84 59.42
C ARG A 46 12.65 -6.94 58.83
N SER A 47 13.69 -6.62 59.59
CA SER A 47 14.83 -5.85 59.09
C SER A 47 15.57 -6.60 57.97
N THR A 48 15.81 -7.90 58.11
CA THR A 48 16.46 -8.72 57.07
C THR A 48 15.61 -8.80 55.81
N LYS A 49 14.29 -9.02 55.96
CA LYS A 49 13.33 -9.00 54.83
C LYS A 49 13.31 -7.64 54.14
N LEU A 50 13.32 -6.54 54.91
CA LEU A 50 13.38 -5.18 54.36
C LEU A 50 14.66 -4.96 53.55
N THR A 51 15.81 -5.43 54.02
CA THR A 51 17.08 -5.34 53.29
C THR A 51 17.05 -6.18 52.00
N GLN A 52 16.50 -7.39 52.04
CA GLN A 52 16.34 -8.24 50.86
C GLN A 52 15.42 -7.61 49.80
N PHE A 53 14.26 -7.09 50.21
CA PHE A 53 13.35 -6.40 49.28
C PHE A 53 13.97 -5.13 48.69
N LYS A 54 14.73 -4.37 49.48
CA LYS A 54 15.49 -3.21 48.97
C LYS A 54 16.52 -3.63 47.91
N ALA A 55 17.25 -4.72 48.14
CA ALA A 55 18.22 -5.23 47.18
C ALA A 55 17.53 -5.71 45.89
N GLN A 56 16.41 -6.42 46.01
CA GLN A 56 15.62 -6.86 44.85
C GLN A 56 15.07 -5.68 44.03
N LEU A 57 14.53 -4.65 44.71
CA LEU A 57 14.07 -3.44 44.04
C LEU A 57 15.21 -2.71 43.32
N ALA A 58 16.41 -2.67 43.90
CA ALA A 58 17.57 -2.05 43.27
C ALA A 58 18.01 -2.80 42.00
N ILE A 59 18.03 -4.13 42.04
CA ILE A 59 18.35 -4.97 40.88
C ILE A 59 17.28 -4.77 39.79
N LEU A 60 16.00 -4.85 40.14
CA LEU A 60 14.91 -4.70 39.17
C LEU A 60 14.91 -3.31 38.53
N ALA A 61 15.13 -2.25 39.31
CA ALA A 61 15.24 -0.89 38.79
C ALA A 61 16.39 -0.73 37.79
N ARG A 62 17.55 -1.35 38.09
CA ARG A 62 18.70 -1.37 37.18
C ARG A 62 18.40 -2.13 35.90
N ASP A 63 17.83 -3.33 36.01
CA ASP A 63 17.49 -4.18 34.86
C ASP A 63 16.47 -3.50 33.95
N MET A 64 15.45 -2.85 34.51
CA MET A 64 14.47 -2.08 33.75
C MET A 64 15.15 -0.92 33.02
N LYS A 65 16.00 -0.14 33.71
CA LYS A 65 16.73 0.97 33.08
C LYS A 65 17.63 0.49 31.95
N GLN A 66 18.28 -0.66 32.11
CA GLN A 66 19.16 -1.22 31.08
C GLN A 66 18.37 -1.74 29.87
N LYS A 67 17.29 -2.50 30.11
CA LYS A 67 16.43 -3.07 29.07
C LYS A 67 15.71 -2.01 28.24
N TYR A 68 15.27 -0.92 28.86
CA TYR A 68 14.53 0.14 28.17
C TYR A 68 15.39 1.37 27.87
N SER A 69 16.73 1.25 27.96
CA SER A 69 17.64 2.37 27.70
C SER A 69 17.58 2.89 26.26
N THR A 70 17.34 2.00 25.29
CA THR A 70 17.24 2.32 23.85
C THR A 70 15.81 2.25 23.32
N ALA A 71 14.82 1.95 24.16
CA ALA A 71 13.45 1.74 23.72
C ALA A 71 12.86 2.99 23.04
N GLU A 72 13.18 4.19 23.55
CA GLU A 72 12.73 5.44 22.95
C GLU A 72 13.37 5.72 21.58
N THR A 73 14.66 5.42 21.43
CA THR A 73 15.38 5.59 20.17
C THR A 73 14.91 4.59 19.11
N GLU A 74 14.72 3.32 19.49
CA GLU A 74 14.20 2.28 18.60
C GLU A 74 12.75 2.57 18.18
N PHE A 75 11.92 3.06 19.11
CA PHE A 75 10.55 3.48 18.78
C PHE A 75 10.53 4.64 17.78
N HIS A 76 11.37 5.66 17.97
CA HIS A 76 11.48 6.78 17.03
C HIS A 76 11.98 6.32 15.66
N GLU A 77 13.01 5.47 15.62
CA GLU A 77 13.55 4.94 14.38
C GLU A 77 12.49 4.12 13.61
N MET A 78 11.81 3.21 14.31
CA MET A 78 10.75 2.39 13.70
C MET A 78 9.58 3.25 13.21
N THR A 79 9.22 4.30 13.96
CA THR A 79 8.17 5.26 13.55
C THR A 79 8.57 6.01 12.29
N CYS A 80 9.81 6.52 12.23
CA CYS A 80 10.35 7.16 11.03
C CYS A 80 10.34 6.21 9.83
N GLN A 81 10.83 4.98 9.99
CA GLN A 81 10.85 3.99 8.92
C GLN A 81 9.43 3.64 8.44
N PHE A 82 8.48 3.47 9.36
CA PHE A 82 7.08 3.23 9.03
C PHE A 82 6.48 4.39 8.24
N GLN A 83 6.71 5.62 8.69
CA GLN A 83 6.18 6.81 8.03
C GLN A 83 6.77 6.99 6.63
N VAL A 84 8.09 6.82 6.48
CA VAL A 84 8.77 6.87 5.17
C VAL A 84 8.23 5.78 4.23
N SER A 85 8.08 4.55 4.71
CA SER A 85 7.56 3.43 3.91
C SER A 85 6.09 3.67 3.51
N SER A 86 5.27 4.18 4.42
CA SER A 86 3.89 4.55 4.14
C SER A 86 3.80 5.65 3.07
N MET A 87 4.61 6.70 3.18
CA MET A 87 4.68 7.77 2.18
C MET A 87 5.16 7.22 0.82
N ALA A 88 6.20 6.39 0.80
CA ALA A 88 6.70 5.77 -0.43
C ALA A 88 5.63 4.90 -1.11
N SER A 89 4.83 4.15 -0.35
CA SER A 89 3.73 3.36 -0.90
C SER A 89 2.66 4.24 -1.55
N VAL A 90 2.33 5.38 -0.95
CA VAL A 90 1.37 6.35 -1.52
C VAL A 90 1.92 6.97 -2.79
N ASP A 91 3.20 7.34 -2.80
CA ASP A 91 3.85 7.90 -3.98
C ASP A 91 3.92 6.87 -5.13
N LEU A 92 4.21 5.60 -4.84
CA LEU A 92 4.21 4.53 -5.85
C LEU A 92 2.84 4.34 -6.50
N ASP A 93 1.77 4.34 -5.70
CA ASP A 93 0.39 4.26 -6.23
C ASP A 93 0.07 5.49 -7.10
N ARG A 94 0.47 6.69 -6.66
CA ARG A 94 0.31 7.91 -7.45
C ARG A 94 1.07 7.86 -8.78
N TYR A 95 2.32 7.38 -8.78
CA TYR A 95 3.10 7.23 -10.00
C TYR A 95 2.51 6.17 -10.94
N TYR A 96 2.01 5.07 -10.39
CA TYR A 96 1.31 4.05 -11.16
C TYR A 96 0.09 4.65 -11.88
N GLN A 97 -0.78 5.35 -11.16
CA GLN A 97 -1.97 6.00 -11.75
C GLN A 97 -1.61 7.09 -12.77
N ALA A 98 -0.56 7.87 -12.51
CA ALA A 98 -0.11 8.91 -13.43
C ALA A 98 0.43 8.31 -14.74
N LEU A 99 1.24 7.26 -14.65
CA LEU A 99 1.78 6.53 -15.80
C LEU A 99 0.65 5.90 -16.62
N ASP A 100 -0.28 5.25 -15.94
CA ASP A 100 -1.45 4.60 -16.50
C ASP A 100 -2.30 5.59 -17.32
N LYS A 101 -2.60 6.75 -16.75
CA LYS A 101 -3.29 7.85 -17.42
C LYS A 101 -2.50 8.39 -18.61
N ALA A 102 -1.19 8.52 -18.48
CA ALA A 102 -0.33 9.02 -19.56
C ALA A 102 -0.32 8.06 -20.75
N ILE A 103 -0.24 6.74 -20.52
CA ILE A 103 -0.28 5.71 -21.57
C ILE A 103 -1.62 5.75 -22.31
N THR A 104 -2.74 5.76 -21.58
CA THR A 104 -4.08 5.81 -22.19
C THR A 104 -4.28 7.11 -22.98
N SER A 105 -3.86 8.24 -22.42
CA SER A 105 -3.95 9.54 -23.10
C SER A 105 -3.08 9.60 -24.36
N TYR A 106 -1.89 9.01 -24.32
CA TYR A 106 -1.00 8.90 -25.48
C TYR A 106 -1.63 8.05 -26.58
N HIS A 107 -2.20 6.90 -26.23
CA HIS A 107 -2.87 6.01 -27.19
C HIS A 107 -4.04 6.71 -27.89
N VAL A 108 -4.97 7.32 -27.15
CA VAL A 108 -6.12 8.07 -27.71
C VAL A 108 -5.64 9.18 -28.64
N ARG A 109 -4.61 9.93 -28.23
CA ARG A 109 -4.03 11.00 -29.06
C ARG A 109 -3.46 10.45 -30.36
N LYS A 110 -2.69 9.35 -30.30
CA LYS A 110 -2.08 8.74 -31.49
C LYS A 110 -3.13 8.17 -32.45
N ILE A 111 -4.19 7.55 -31.95
CA ILE A 111 -5.30 7.09 -32.81
C ILE A 111 -6.01 8.27 -33.49
N LYS A 112 -6.16 9.40 -32.80
CA LYS A 112 -6.71 10.62 -33.40
C LYS A 112 -5.81 11.16 -34.52
N GLU A 113 -4.50 11.28 -34.27
CA GLU A 113 -3.51 11.71 -35.27
C GLU A 113 -3.53 10.78 -36.51
N ILE A 114 -3.54 9.46 -36.30
CA ILE A 114 -3.64 8.47 -37.39
C ILE A 114 -4.92 8.68 -38.21
N ASN A 115 -6.06 8.88 -37.55
CA ASN A 115 -7.34 9.07 -38.22
C ASN A 115 -7.41 10.40 -38.98
N GLU A 116 -6.76 11.45 -38.50
CA GLU A 116 -6.69 12.73 -39.23
C GLU A 116 -5.97 12.55 -40.57
N ILE A 117 -4.78 11.95 -40.55
CA ILE A 117 -3.98 11.70 -41.75
C ILE A 117 -4.68 10.68 -42.67
N LEU A 118 -5.25 9.62 -42.11
CA LEU A 118 -5.96 8.60 -42.89
C LEU A 118 -7.17 9.18 -43.64
N ARG A 119 -7.93 10.08 -43.01
CA ARG A 119 -9.07 10.75 -43.68
C ARG A 119 -8.60 11.63 -44.83
N GLU A 120 -7.49 12.34 -44.66
CA GLU A 120 -6.91 13.18 -45.70
C GLU A 120 -6.42 12.33 -46.88
N LEU A 121 -5.59 11.32 -46.61
CA LEU A 121 -5.09 10.40 -47.62
C LEU A 121 -6.23 9.71 -48.39
N TRP A 122 -7.29 9.26 -47.70
CA TRP A 122 -8.43 8.63 -48.34
C TRP A 122 -9.12 9.57 -49.33
N ARG A 123 -9.37 10.82 -48.93
CA ARG A 123 -10.04 11.82 -49.78
C ARG A 123 -9.24 12.20 -51.02
N VAL A 124 -7.90 12.19 -50.92
CA VAL A 124 -7.03 12.52 -52.06
C VAL A 124 -6.95 11.35 -53.04
N THR A 125 -6.92 10.11 -52.54
CA THR A 125 -6.63 8.91 -53.35
C THR A 125 -7.86 8.17 -53.85
N TYR A 126 -8.92 8.05 -53.05
CA TYR A 126 -10.10 7.26 -53.40
C TYR A 126 -11.07 8.08 -54.25
N ARG A 127 -11.42 7.54 -55.43
CA ARG A 127 -12.32 8.17 -56.41
C ARG A 127 -13.74 7.62 -56.42
N GLY A 128 -14.06 6.66 -55.55
CA GLY A 128 -15.41 6.12 -55.43
C GLY A 128 -16.36 7.00 -54.60
N ASP A 129 -17.61 7.08 -55.02
CA ASP A 129 -18.66 7.85 -54.34
C ASP A 129 -19.31 7.12 -53.15
N ASP A 130 -18.99 5.85 -52.92
CA ASP A 130 -19.64 4.98 -51.92
C ASP A 130 -19.06 5.14 -50.51
N ILE A 131 -17.84 5.64 -50.35
CA ILE A 131 -17.14 5.81 -49.06
C ILE A 131 -16.47 7.18 -49.00
N ASP A 132 -16.83 8.02 -48.04
CA ASP A 132 -16.24 9.35 -47.91
C ASP A 132 -14.88 9.33 -47.21
N TYR A 133 -14.75 8.48 -46.18
CA TYR A 133 -13.48 8.27 -45.47
C TYR A 133 -13.51 7.00 -44.63
N VAL A 134 -12.33 6.57 -44.19
CA VAL A 134 -12.12 5.42 -43.32
C VAL A 134 -11.55 5.86 -41.98
N GLU A 135 -11.93 5.18 -40.90
CA GLU A 135 -11.42 5.41 -39.55
C GLU A 135 -10.96 4.10 -38.91
N LEU A 136 -9.86 4.17 -38.18
CA LEU A 136 -9.44 3.19 -37.20
C LEU A 136 -10.16 3.47 -35.89
N VAL A 137 -11.05 2.57 -35.50
CA VAL A 137 -11.80 2.63 -34.24
C VAL A 137 -11.15 1.68 -33.24
N THR A 138 -11.00 2.17 -32.01
CA THR A 138 -10.46 1.39 -30.89
C THR A 138 -11.49 1.26 -29.79
N GLU A 139 -11.71 0.03 -29.34
CA GLU A 139 -12.55 -0.29 -28.20
C GLU A 139 -11.68 -0.93 -27.13
N GLU A 140 -11.69 -0.34 -25.93
CA GLU A 140 -11.03 -0.94 -24.76
C GLU A 140 -11.90 -2.11 -24.29
N GLU A 141 -11.34 -3.32 -24.24
CA GLU A 141 -12.05 -4.42 -23.63
C GLU A 141 -12.16 -4.16 -22.14
N ALA A 142 -13.39 -4.15 -21.62
CA ALA A 142 -13.64 -4.10 -20.18
C ALA A 142 -13.00 -5.34 -19.54
N SER A 143 -11.77 -5.18 -19.08
CA SER A 143 -11.06 -6.23 -18.39
C SER A 143 -11.82 -6.55 -17.10
N GLY A 144 -12.55 -7.67 -17.10
CA GLY A 144 -13.26 -8.18 -15.93
C GLY A 144 -12.39 -8.21 -14.66
N GLN A 145 -13.03 -7.91 -13.53
CA GLN A 145 -12.46 -7.76 -12.19
C GLN A 145 -11.58 -8.97 -11.80
N GLY A 146 -10.27 -8.77 -11.71
CA GLY A 146 -9.34 -9.81 -11.24
C GLY A 146 -7.92 -9.27 -11.07
N LEU A 147 -7.27 -9.67 -9.97
CA LEU A 147 -5.98 -9.18 -9.46
C LEU A 147 -4.74 -9.46 -10.35
N SER A 148 -4.91 -9.95 -11.58
CA SER A 148 -3.82 -10.34 -12.47
C SER A 148 -4.06 -9.83 -13.91
N LYS A 149 -4.06 -8.50 -14.09
CA LYS A 149 -4.14 -7.89 -15.43
C LYS A 149 -3.22 -6.68 -15.54
N THR A 150 -1.94 -6.95 -15.77
CA THR A 150 -0.92 -5.91 -16.03
C THR A 150 -0.95 -5.37 -17.47
N ARG A 151 -1.84 -5.86 -18.36
CA ARG A 151 -1.96 -5.39 -19.75
C ARG A 151 -3.42 -5.13 -20.13
N ARG A 152 -3.68 -3.90 -20.59
CA ARG A 152 -4.92 -3.53 -21.29
C ARG A 152 -5.02 -4.26 -22.62
N SER A 153 -6.24 -4.66 -22.98
CA SER A 153 -6.56 -5.25 -24.28
C SER A 153 -7.38 -4.23 -25.07
N TYR A 154 -6.96 -3.97 -26.31
CA TYR A 154 -7.65 -3.07 -27.23
C TYR A 154 -8.08 -3.84 -28.47
N ASN A 155 -9.36 -3.71 -28.81
CA ASN A 155 -9.91 -4.20 -30.06
C ASN A 155 -9.87 -3.09 -31.11
N TYR A 156 -9.26 -3.39 -32.25
CA TYR A 156 -9.13 -2.47 -33.38
C TYR A 156 -10.05 -2.90 -34.50
N ARG A 157 -10.81 -1.94 -35.03
CA ARG A 157 -11.70 -2.15 -36.18
C ARG A 157 -11.50 -1.03 -37.18
N VAL A 158 -11.55 -1.38 -38.46
CA VAL A 158 -11.51 -0.41 -39.55
C VAL A 158 -12.94 -0.19 -40.03
N VAL A 159 -13.40 1.05 -39.95
CA VAL A 159 -14.78 1.46 -40.22
C VAL A 159 -14.78 2.40 -41.41
N MET A 160 -15.63 2.13 -42.40
CA MET A 160 -15.92 3.05 -43.49
C MET A 160 -17.09 3.96 -43.10
N VAL A 161 -17.00 5.21 -43.51
CA VAL A 161 -17.98 6.25 -43.19
C VAL A 161 -18.54 6.85 -44.47
N LYS A 162 -19.87 6.92 -44.54
CA LYS A 162 -20.61 7.60 -45.61
C LYS A 162 -21.57 8.62 -45.03
N GLN A 163 -21.32 9.89 -45.29
CA GLN A 163 -22.15 11.03 -44.97
C GLN A 163 -23.22 11.21 -46.05
N SER A 164 -24.48 10.96 -45.67
CA SER A 164 -25.60 11.21 -46.56
C SER A 164 -26.07 12.65 -46.41
N LEU A 165 -25.59 13.54 -47.28
CA LEU A 165 -25.99 14.95 -47.28
C LEU A 165 -27.50 15.13 -47.45
N ARG A 166 -28.16 14.23 -48.18
CA ARG A 166 -29.63 14.29 -48.42
C ARG A 166 -30.45 13.87 -47.20
N LEU A 167 -29.94 12.99 -46.35
CA LEU A 167 -30.69 12.41 -45.23
C LEU A 167 -30.18 12.89 -43.86
N GLY A 168 -29.14 13.73 -43.83
CA GLY A 168 -28.63 14.34 -42.60
C GLY A 168 -27.99 13.37 -41.60
N TYR A 169 -27.76 12.11 -41.99
CA TYR A 169 -27.14 11.10 -41.14
C TYR A 169 -25.81 10.59 -41.71
N VAL A 170 -24.97 10.10 -40.81
CA VAL A 170 -23.68 9.49 -41.11
C VAL A 170 -23.80 7.99 -40.89
N THR A 171 -23.55 7.21 -41.94
CA THR A 171 -23.50 5.75 -41.86
C THR A 171 -22.09 5.33 -41.52
N ARG A 172 -21.94 4.47 -40.50
CA ARG A 172 -20.66 3.87 -40.10
C ARG A 172 -20.78 2.36 -40.20
N LEU A 173 -19.91 1.72 -40.97
CA LEU A 173 -19.94 0.27 -41.19
C LEU A 173 -18.54 -0.32 -41.06
N ASP A 174 -18.41 -1.49 -40.44
CA ASP A 174 -17.16 -2.23 -40.45
C ASP A 174 -16.77 -2.59 -41.88
N MET A 175 -15.52 -2.33 -42.25
CA MET A 175 -15.00 -2.72 -43.57
C MET A 175 -14.84 -4.25 -43.69
N ARG A 176 -14.67 -4.95 -42.56
CA ARG A 176 -14.46 -6.40 -42.57
C ARG A 176 -15.63 -7.09 -43.28
N ASN A 177 -15.32 -7.84 -44.34
CA ASN A 177 -16.27 -8.55 -45.20
C ASN A 177 -17.27 -7.65 -45.97
N ARG A 178 -17.07 -6.33 -46.03
CA ARG A 178 -17.98 -5.38 -46.69
C ARG A 178 -17.31 -4.48 -47.73
N CYS A 179 -16.03 -4.71 -48.02
CA CYS A 179 -15.25 -3.95 -48.99
C CYS A 179 -14.73 -4.82 -50.13
N SER A 180 -14.53 -4.20 -51.29
CA SER A 180 -13.94 -4.80 -52.48
C SER A 180 -12.45 -5.12 -52.29
N ALA A 181 -11.86 -5.91 -53.19
CA ALA A 181 -10.43 -6.20 -53.15
C ALA A 181 -9.59 -4.91 -53.25
N GLY A 182 -9.95 -4.01 -54.17
CA GLY A 182 -9.25 -2.72 -54.32
C GLY A 182 -9.38 -1.82 -53.09
N GLN A 183 -10.58 -1.72 -52.49
CA GLN A 183 -10.78 -0.96 -51.25
C GLN A 183 -9.94 -1.52 -50.08
N LYS A 184 -9.77 -2.84 -49.98
CA LYS A 184 -8.91 -3.47 -48.97
C LYS A 184 -7.45 -3.11 -49.19
N VAL A 185 -6.97 -3.18 -50.43
CA VAL A 185 -5.58 -2.85 -50.78
C VAL A 185 -5.31 -1.38 -50.48
N LEU A 186 -6.18 -0.48 -50.94
CA LEU A 186 -6.04 0.96 -50.70
C LEU A 186 -6.09 1.29 -49.20
N ALA A 187 -7.10 0.82 -48.47
CA ALA A 187 -7.19 1.06 -47.03
C ALA A 187 -5.95 0.54 -46.27
N SER A 188 -5.47 -0.66 -46.61
CA SER A 188 -4.27 -1.21 -45.99
C SER A 188 -3.02 -0.38 -46.30
N LEU A 189 -2.91 0.17 -47.50
CA LEU A 189 -1.78 1.00 -47.89
C LEU A 189 -1.79 2.34 -47.14
N LEU A 190 -2.93 3.03 -47.14
CA LEU A 190 -3.07 4.33 -46.50
C LEU A 190 -2.93 4.25 -44.98
N ILE A 191 -3.41 3.16 -44.34
CA ILE A 191 -3.19 2.94 -42.91
C ILE A 191 -1.68 2.82 -42.61
N ARG A 192 -0.91 2.11 -43.45
CA ARG A 192 0.55 2.02 -43.27
C ARG A 192 1.24 3.37 -43.42
N LEU A 193 0.84 4.16 -44.42
CA LEU A 193 1.35 5.52 -44.62
C LEU A 193 1.05 6.41 -43.39
N ALA A 194 -0.20 6.43 -42.93
CA ALA A 194 -0.60 7.18 -41.75
C ALA A 194 0.17 6.74 -40.48
N LEU A 195 0.38 5.43 -40.30
CA LEU A 195 1.20 4.93 -39.19
C LEU A 195 2.66 5.36 -39.30
N SER A 196 3.23 5.32 -40.50
CA SER A 196 4.61 5.77 -40.74
C SER A 196 4.76 7.27 -40.44
N GLU A 197 3.82 8.08 -40.88
CA GLU A 197 3.84 9.53 -40.62
C GLU A 197 3.79 9.83 -39.10
N VAL A 198 2.93 9.11 -38.36
CA VAL A 198 2.73 9.35 -36.92
C VAL A 198 3.85 8.82 -36.03
N PHE A 199 4.47 7.70 -36.40
CA PHE A 199 5.45 6.99 -35.56
C PHE A 199 6.89 7.05 -36.08
N CYS A 200 7.11 7.28 -37.37
CA CYS A 200 8.41 7.20 -38.04
C CYS A 200 8.88 8.58 -38.55
N ILE A 201 8.67 9.65 -37.78
CA ILE A 201 9.06 11.03 -38.15
C ILE A 201 10.54 11.13 -38.57
N ASN A 202 11.42 10.33 -37.95
CA ASN A 202 12.86 10.33 -38.24
C ASN A 202 13.29 9.24 -39.25
N CYS A 203 12.35 8.50 -39.84
CA CYS A 203 12.61 7.43 -40.80
C CYS A 203 11.60 7.52 -41.96
N GLY A 204 11.91 8.36 -42.94
CA GLY A 204 11.06 8.61 -44.11
C GLY A 204 11.22 7.61 -45.27
N VAL A 205 11.49 6.33 -44.98
CA VAL A 205 11.66 5.30 -46.01
C VAL A 205 10.53 4.28 -45.91
N MET A 206 9.75 4.14 -46.98
CA MET A 206 8.74 3.10 -47.12
C MET A 206 8.91 2.36 -48.45
N ALA A 207 8.87 1.04 -48.38
CA ALA A 207 8.89 0.17 -49.56
C ALA A 207 7.47 -0.31 -49.88
N LEU A 208 7.05 -0.11 -51.13
CA LEU A 208 5.74 -0.53 -51.63
C LEU A 208 5.94 -1.53 -52.77
N ASP A 209 5.72 -2.80 -52.48
CA ASP A 209 5.75 -3.86 -53.48
C ASP A 209 4.35 -4.08 -54.07
N GLU A 210 4.25 -3.98 -55.40
CA GLU A 210 2.99 -4.06 -56.16
C GLU A 210 1.79 -3.27 -55.56
N PRO A 211 1.94 -1.95 -55.25
CA PRO A 211 0.92 -1.18 -54.53
C PRO A 211 -0.39 -0.98 -55.30
N THR A 212 -0.39 -1.27 -56.60
CA THR A 212 -1.51 -1.07 -57.51
C THR A 212 -2.38 -2.33 -57.70
N THR A 213 -2.06 -3.42 -57.00
CA THR A 213 -2.79 -4.69 -57.14
C THR A 213 -4.28 -4.51 -56.85
N ASN A 214 -5.14 -4.94 -57.79
CA ASN A 214 -6.60 -4.81 -57.72
C ASN A 214 -7.15 -3.36 -57.63
N LEU A 215 -6.33 -2.34 -57.93
CA LEU A 215 -6.80 -0.95 -58.08
C LEU A 215 -7.17 -0.66 -59.54
N ASP A 216 -8.21 0.14 -59.72
CA ASP A 216 -8.56 0.70 -61.02
C ASP A 216 -7.64 1.87 -61.39
N ARG A 217 -7.68 2.28 -62.66
CA ARG A 217 -6.76 3.28 -63.20
C ARG A 217 -6.88 4.63 -62.49
N GLU A 218 -8.09 5.06 -62.14
CA GLU A 218 -8.33 6.35 -61.48
C GLU A 218 -7.75 6.39 -60.07
N ASN A 219 -7.91 5.32 -59.28
CA ASN A 219 -7.31 5.23 -57.95
C ASN A 219 -5.78 5.06 -58.03
N ILE A 220 -5.24 4.38 -59.05
CA ILE A 220 -3.78 4.30 -59.29
C ILE A 220 -3.20 5.69 -59.57
N GLU A 221 -3.79 6.43 -60.50
CA GLU A 221 -3.32 7.78 -60.87
C GLU A 221 -3.40 8.74 -59.67
N SER A 222 -4.48 8.65 -58.88
CA SER A 222 -4.69 9.48 -57.69
C SER A 222 -3.74 9.11 -56.54
N LEU A 223 -3.46 7.83 -56.36
CA LEU A 223 -2.45 7.35 -55.41
C LEU A 223 -1.05 7.82 -55.80
N ALA A 224 -0.68 7.72 -57.08
CA ALA A 224 0.59 8.22 -57.57
C ALA A 224 0.74 9.74 -57.32
N PHE A 225 -0.32 10.51 -57.56
CA PHE A 225 -0.32 11.94 -57.25
C PHE A 225 -0.14 12.21 -55.76
N ALA A 226 -0.83 11.47 -54.88
CA ALA A 226 -0.73 11.63 -53.44
C ALA A 226 0.65 11.27 -52.87
N LEU A 227 1.38 10.35 -53.51
CA LEU A 227 2.73 9.93 -53.08
C LEU A 227 3.85 10.88 -53.55
N VAL A 228 3.58 11.73 -54.54
CA VAL A 228 4.55 12.70 -55.07
C VAL A 228 4.51 14.03 -54.30
N GLN A 229 3.38 14.34 -53.67
CA GLN A 229 3.24 15.48 -52.74
C GLN A 229 3.94 15.20 -51.41
#